data_AF-A0A6J2U690-F1
#
_entry.id   AF-A0A6J2U690-F1
#
_cell.length_a   1.000
_cell.length_b   1.000
_cell.length_c   1.000
_cell.angle_alpha   90.00
_cell.angle_beta   90.00
_cell.angle_gamma   90.00
#
_symmetry.space_group_name_H-M   'P 1'
#
loop_
_entity.id
_entity.type
_entity.pdbx_description
1 polymer ?
#
loop_
_entity_poly.entity_id
_entity_poly.type
_entity_poly.pdbx_seq_one_letter_code
_entity_poly.pdbx_strand_id
1 'polypeptide(L)'
;MAHSLVVAGAGLGRLAITKKLVLWSVLILQVSFIGLVWLLQMSNGREQQGSYNLDYTEAAKVNFVRVRKSKTTLRQSQGHCSRLENVNRYEKDFFQMKIDVLNQTAELAMANYIDLELAPEVWCFREGTLNESRTRDDMYNDLQLQSQPACRCASGWHSRDCGQPEIIWRALMTHSRVSKTSLPMQLREKGSQGYSGGQLRLYYLLELGPWQHLSLELFDLQLRTLIGIVDYFLVYYVSENRERLSYLALQRRLRSILGSNANYLLYQCLINCSSAAAYAYFYRQLWAQCSVQMQANDLLLYGDAQTVYAPAALKFLKYYAVDVLPLRFRLKYNVFGYYWQHPQRTILRGVLSSLVHLHGDPQRLHNQTSYTLGDLNHYGGWTCQLCFPPEQIVHFLQTSKIRDVRLPVGTRGATHIDSNYMQGLISQGIYVDGSTKLLRMRQEAEKYYAPEVALSSGSQYAQLLVNMFEIDVLKDVQEEDD
;
A
#
# COMPACT_ATOMS: atom_id res chain seq x y z
N MET A 1 17.55 60.10 87.99
CA MET A 1 17.72 61.16 86.99
C MET A 1 17.66 60.53 85.60
N ALA A 2 16.61 60.89 84.87
CA ALA A 2 16.53 61.11 83.42
C ALA A 2 17.17 60.13 82.39
N HIS A 3 16.27 59.69 81.50
CA HIS A 3 16.36 59.55 80.04
C HIS A 3 16.37 58.16 79.37
N SER A 4 15.27 57.99 78.62
CA SER A 4 14.85 57.00 77.65
C SER A 4 15.74 56.91 76.39
N LEU A 5 15.68 55.77 75.70
CA LEU A 5 15.21 55.70 74.30
C LEU A 5 14.88 54.27 73.87
N VAL A 6 13.68 54.16 73.29
CA VAL A 6 13.07 52.99 72.65
C VAL A 6 13.39 53.03 71.17
N VAL A 7 13.69 51.89 70.53
CA VAL A 7 13.32 51.64 69.12
C VAL A 7 12.85 50.19 68.96
N ALA A 8 11.61 50.06 68.48
CA ALA A 8 10.90 48.83 68.16
C ALA A 8 11.21 48.33 66.73
N GLY A 9 10.84 47.07 66.46
CA GLY A 9 11.14 46.35 65.21
C GLY A 9 10.30 46.71 63.97
N ALA A 10 10.80 46.23 62.83
CA ALA A 10 10.09 45.96 61.57
C ALA A 10 11.03 45.01 60.77
N GLY A 11 10.64 43.85 60.24
CA GLY A 11 9.32 43.38 59.84
C GLY A 11 9.35 43.02 58.34
N LEU A 12 9.76 41.79 58.01
CA LEU A 12 9.11 40.88 57.05
C LEU A 12 8.60 41.37 55.66
N GLY A 13 9.06 42.49 55.12
CA GLY A 13 8.53 43.06 53.87
C GLY A 13 9.23 42.70 52.55
N ARG A 14 10.45 42.14 52.56
CA ARG A 14 11.29 42.05 51.33
C ARG A 14 11.18 40.75 50.51
N LEU A 15 10.64 39.65 51.05
CA LEU A 15 10.60 38.36 50.35
C LEU A 15 9.35 38.10 49.49
N ALA A 16 8.26 38.84 49.69
CA ALA A 16 7.02 38.65 48.92
C ALA A 16 7.04 39.37 47.56
N ILE A 17 7.83 40.45 47.44
CA ILE A 17 7.90 41.29 46.24
C ILE A 17 8.71 40.60 45.14
N THR A 18 9.75 39.85 45.49
CA THR A 18 10.60 39.14 44.52
C THR A 18 9.89 37.97 43.85
N LYS A 19 9.06 37.22 44.59
CA LYS A 19 8.26 36.12 44.00
C LYS A 19 7.22 36.61 43.00
N LYS A 20 6.58 37.75 43.25
CA LYS A 20 5.64 38.35 42.29
C LYS A 20 6.35 38.82 41.03
N LEU A 21 7.51 39.49 41.15
CA LEU A 21 8.29 39.92 40.00
C LEU A 21 8.76 38.76 39.10
N VAL A 22 9.21 37.65 39.70
CA VAL A 22 9.60 36.45 38.95
C VAL A 22 8.40 35.86 38.21
N LEU A 23 7.23 35.77 38.85
CA LEU A 23 6.03 35.21 38.23
C LEU A 23 5.52 36.07 37.05
N TRP A 24 5.57 37.39 37.19
CA TRP A 24 5.26 38.31 36.10
C TRP A 24 6.27 38.22 34.95
N SER A 25 7.56 38.01 35.24
CA SER A 25 8.58 37.83 34.19
C SER A 25 8.36 36.56 33.36
N VAL A 26 7.97 35.45 34.01
CA VAL A 26 7.68 34.18 33.31
C VAL A 26 6.42 34.32 32.44
N LEU A 27 5.39 35.01 32.94
CA LEU A 27 4.14 35.20 32.20
C LEU A 27 4.34 36.08 30.96
N ILE A 28 5.15 37.14 31.05
CA ILE A 28 5.50 37.97 29.89
C ILE A 28 6.27 37.14 28.85
N LEU A 29 7.21 36.30 29.28
CA LEU A 29 8.01 35.46 28.38
C LEU A 29 7.15 34.42 27.65
N GLN A 30 6.16 33.83 28.33
CA GLN A 30 5.20 32.90 27.72
C GLN A 30 4.30 33.60 26.68
N VAL A 31 3.81 34.80 26.98
CA VAL A 31 2.96 35.55 26.02
C VAL A 31 3.79 36.01 24.81
N SER A 32 5.04 36.44 25.00
CA SER A 32 5.94 36.78 23.90
C SER A 32 6.26 35.58 23.00
N PHE A 33 6.44 34.39 23.59
CA PHE A 33 6.69 33.17 22.81
C PHE A 33 5.47 32.78 21.95
N ILE A 34 4.27 32.85 22.51
CA ILE A 34 3.03 32.60 21.76
C ILE A 34 2.84 33.63 20.64
N GLY A 35 3.15 34.91 20.89
CA GLY A 35 3.10 35.96 19.88
C GLY A 35 4.08 35.74 18.72
N LEU A 36 5.30 35.28 19.01
CA LEU A 36 6.31 34.96 17.99
C LEU A 36 5.91 33.77 17.11
N VAL A 37 5.33 32.72 17.71
CA VAL A 37 4.80 31.57 16.95
C VAL A 37 3.64 32.00 16.05
N TRP A 38 2.77 32.89 16.53
CA TRP A 38 1.66 33.41 15.74
C TRP A 38 2.11 34.30 14.58
N LEU A 39 3.15 35.13 14.79
CA LEU A 39 3.78 35.95 13.74
C LEU A 39 4.46 35.09 12.66
N LEU A 40 5.13 34.00 13.05
CA LEU A 40 5.73 33.05 12.10
C LEU A 40 4.67 32.33 11.26
N GLN A 41 3.52 31.97 11.85
CA GLN A 41 2.40 31.38 11.11
C GLN A 41 1.72 32.36 10.14
N MET A 42 1.65 33.65 10.49
CA MET A 42 1.13 34.69 9.57
C MET A 42 2.10 35.01 8.43
N SER A 43 3.42 34.94 8.66
CA SER A 43 4.45 35.15 7.63
C SER A 43 4.38 34.06 6.54
N ASN A 44 4.25 32.79 6.94
CA ASN A 44 4.15 31.66 6.00
C ASN A 44 2.83 31.63 5.21
N GLY A 45 1.81 32.39 5.62
CA GLY A 45 0.54 32.52 4.89
C GLY A 45 0.58 33.45 3.68
N ARG A 46 1.66 34.22 3.46
CA ARG A 46 1.76 35.24 2.39
C ARG A 46 2.60 34.83 1.17
N GLU A 47 3.35 33.72 1.22
CA GLU A 47 4.25 33.29 0.12
C GLU A 47 3.65 32.27 -0.87
N GLN A 48 2.33 32.00 -0.86
CA GLN A 48 1.68 31.12 -1.86
C GLN A 48 0.63 31.81 -2.75
N GLN A 49 0.68 33.14 -2.88
CA GLN A 49 -0.09 33.88 -3.88
C GLN A 49 0.83 34.80 -4.70
N GLY A 50 1.53 34.21 -5.66
CA GLY A 50 2.26 34.97 -6.66
C GLY A 50 2.76 34.08 -7.79
N SER A 51 2.30 34.36 -9.02
CA SER A 51 2.75 33.81 -10.31
C SER A 51 2.27 32.37 -10.63
N TYR A 52 1.53 32.07 -11.70
CA TYR A 52 1.38 32.70 -13.02
C TYR A 52 -0.06 32.52 -13.55
N ASN A 53 -0.70 33.62 -13.96
CA ASN A 53 -1.83 33.63 -14.89
C ASN A 53 -1.25 33.93 -16.28
N LEU A 54 -1.63 33.13 -17.27
CA LEU A 54 -1.55 33.55 -18.68
C LEU A 54 -2.89 33.20 -19.34
N ASP A 55 -3.49 34.25 -19.88
CA ASP A 55 -4.79 34.31 -20.55
C ASP A 55 -4.97 33.24 -21.63
N TYR A 56 -6.18 32.67 -21.70
CA TYR A 56 -6.87 32.53 -22.98
C TYR A 56 -8.38 32.72 -22.75
N THR A 57 -8.88 33.76 -23.40
CA THR A 57 -10.27 34.17 -23.55
C THR A 57 -11.08 33.15 -24.35
N GLU A 58 -12.30 32.80 -23.90
CA GLU A 58 -13.48 32.77 -24.80
C GLU A 58 -14.83 32.67 -24.06
N ALA A 59 -15.63 33.73 -24.27
CA ALA A 59 -17.07 33.76 -24.55
C ALA A 59 -18.10 32.98 -23.68
N ALA A 60 -18.75 33.75 -22.81
CA ALA A 60 -20.20 33.86 -22.58
C ALA A 60 -21.17 32.89 -23.32
N LYS A 61 -22.12 32.29 -22.58
CA LYS A 61 -23.57 32.65 -22.60
C LYS A 61 -24.48 31.67 -21.80
N VAL A 62 -25.24 32.28 -20.88
CA VAL A 62 -26.68 32.13 -20.59
C VAL A 62 -27.19 30.93 -19.74
N ASN A 63 -27.78 31.31 -18.60
CA ASN A 63 -28.67 30.54 -17.73
C ASN A 63 -30.04 30.32 -18.38
N PHE A 64 -30.60 29.11 -18.30
CA PHE A 64 -32.05 28.92 -18.33
C PHE A 64 -32.57 27.77 -17.44
N VAL A 65 -33.55 28.15 -16.61
CA VAL A 65 -34.71 27.40 -16.08
C VAL A 65 -34.50 26.19 -15.15
N ARG A 66 -34.84 26.44 -13.88
CA ARG A 66 -35.23 25.44 -12.87
C ARG A 66 -36.50 24.70 -13.31
N VAL A 67 -36.45 23.36 -13.34
CA VAL A 67 -37.65 22.52 -13.18
C VAL A 67 -37.51 21.75 -11.86
N ARG A 68 -38.44 21.98 -10.93
CA ARG A 68 -38.51 21.30 -9.63
C ARG A 68 -39.34 20.01 -9.74
N LYS A 69 -38.63 18.89 -9.57
CA LYS A 69 -38.90 17.74 -8.67
C LYS A 69 -40.24 16.99 -8.79
N SER A 70 -40.13 15.73 -9.21
CA SER A 70 -40.65 14.60 -8.41
C SER A 70 -39.50 14.00 -7.59
N LYS A 71 -39.70 13.84 -6.28
CA LYS A 71 -38.70 13.37 -5.30
C LYS A 71 -38.91 11.88 -5.03
N THR A 72 -37.98 11.05 -5.48
CA THR A 72 -37.68 9.77 -4.82
C THR A 72 -36.28 9.92 -4.24
N THR A 73 -36.18 9.99 -2.92
CA THR A 73 -34.95 10.31 -2.18
C THR A 73 -33.97 9.12 -2.18
N LEU A 74 -33.13 9.07 -3.21
CA LEU A 74 -31.84 8.38 -3.24
C LEU A 74 -30.78 9.43 -3.63
N ARG A 75 -30.11 10.01 -2.63
CA ARG A 75 -28.98 10.95 -2.76
C ARG A 75 -28.11 10.72 -1.50
N GLN A 76 -26.80 10.51 -1.54
CA GLN A 76 -25.72 11.00 -2.41
C GLN A 76 -24.66 9.90 -2.62
N SER A 77 -24.34 9.54 -3.86
CA SER A 77 -23.10 8.85 -4.25
C SER A 77 -22.20 9.87 -4.95
N GLN A 78 -20.96 10.02 -4.50
CA GLN A 78 -19.93 10.83 -5.17
C GLN A 78 -18.73 9.92 -5.43
N GLY A 79 -18.78 9.16 -6.52
CA GLY A 79 -17.59 8.54 -7.10
C GLY A 79 -16.69 9.60 -7.73
N HIS A 80 -15.38 9.45 -7.60
CA HIS A 80 -14.41 10.31 -8.29
C HIS A 80 -13.95 9.54 -9.53
N CYS A 81 -14.53 9.86 -10.69
CA CYS A 81 -14.12 9.33 -12.00
C CYS A 81 -13.43 10.46 -12.76
N SER A 82 -12.10 10.49 -12.74
CA SER A 82 -11.35 11.40 -13.62
C SER A 82 -11.35 10.82 -15.03
N ARG A 83 -11.57 11.67 -16.05
CA ARG A 83 -11.72 11.20 -17.43
C ARG A 83 -10.35 10.78 -18.01
N LEU A 84 -10.29 9.51 -18.44
CA LEU A 84 -9.38 8.86 -19.41
C LEU A 84 -7.88 8.70 -19.07
N GLU A 85 -7.48 7.46 -18.74
CA GLU A 85 -6.66 6.52 -19.53
C GLU A 85 -6.45 5.26 -18.67
N ASN A 86 -6.20 4.10 -19.30
CA ASN A 86 -5.78 2.93 -18.51
C ASN A 86 -4.43 3.28 -17.85
N VAL A 87 -4.25 2.92 -16.59
CA VAL A 87 -3.01 3.16 -15.82
C VAL A 87 -1.80 2.43 -16.42
N ASN A 88 -2.00 1.59 -17.44
CA ASN A 88 -0.96 0.98 -18.25
C ASN A 88 -0.05 2.04 -18.89
N ARG A 89 1.15 2.14 -18.33
CA ARG A 89 2.21 3.05 -18.77
C ARG A 89 3.29 2.25 -19.50
N TYR A 90 2.91 1.55 -20.56
CA TYR A 90 3.83 0.67 -21.29
C TYR A 90 5.11 1.41 -21.69
N GLU A 91 4.99 2.61 -22.23
CA GLU A 91 6.14 3.46 -22.63
C GLU A 91 7.01 3.91 -21.44
N LYS A 92 6.45 3.93 -20.22
CA LYS A 92 7.21 4.24 -19.01
C LYS A 92 7.91 2.98 -18.47
N ASP A 93 7.20 1.86 -18.48
CA ASP A 93 7.63 0.63 -17.82
C ASP A 93 8.53 -0.22 -18.72
N PHE A 94 8.51 0.01 -20.03
CA PHE A 94 9.37 -0.64 -21.00
C PHE A 94 10.19 0.39 -21.77
N PHE A 95 11.35 -0.03 -22.24
CA PHE A 95 12.17 0.74 -23.17
C PHE A 95 12.72 -0.17 -24.26
N GLN A 96 12.94 0.40 -25.44
CA GLN A 96 13.65 -0.28 -26.50
C GLN A 96 15.15 -0.18 -26.20
N MET A 97 15.82 -1.33 -26.15
CA MET A 97 17.26 -1.37 -25.90
C MET A 97 18.01 -0.70 -27.06
N LYS A 98 18.78 0.34 -26.77
CA LYS A 98 19.61 1.04 -27.76
C LYS A 98 20.97 0.35 -27.86
N ILE A 99 21.46 0.23 -29.09
CA ILE A 99 22.81 -0.26 -29.37
C ILE A 99 23.73 0.97 -29.38
N ASP A 100 24.63 1.08 -28.39
CA ASP A 100 25.61 2.15 -28.36
C ASP A 100 26.71 1.87 -29.40
N VAL A 101 26.55 2.41 -30.60
CA VAL A 101 27.62 2.49 -31.59
C VAL A 101 28.52 3.66 -31.22
N LEU A 102 29.45 3.43 -30.29
CA LEU A 102 30.49 4.42 -30.00
C LEU A 102 31.30 4.69 -31.28
N ASN A 103 31.32 5.95 -31.72
CA ASN A 103 32.20 6.48 -32.75
C ASN A 103 33.67 6.29 -32.34
N GLN A 104 34.23 5.11 -32.62
CA GLN A 104 35.66 4.93 -32.74
C GLN A 104 35.99 4.69 -34.20
N THR A 105 36.63 5.72 -34.76
CA THR A 105 37.28 5.70 -36.06
C THR A 105 38.25 4.53 -36.16
N ALA A 106 38.20 3.84 -37.31
CA ALA A 106 39.24 2.96 -37.83
C ALA A 106 39.53 1.70 -37.02
N GLU A 107 38.76 0.65 -37.27
CA GLU A 107 39.24 -0.73 -37.53
C GLU A 107 38.03 -1.68 -37.43
N LEU A 108 37.33 -1.91 -38.54
CA LEU A 108 36.79 -3.22 -38.93
C LEU A 108 36.06 -3.08 -40.27
N ALA A 109 36.82 -3.15 -41.36
CA ALA A 109 36.27 -3.33 -42.71
C ALA A 109 35.74 -4.76 -42.95
N MET A 110 35.38 -5.51 -41.90
CA MET A 110 34.87 -6.90 -41.99
C MET A 110 33.55 -7.14 -41.23
N ALA A 111 32.92 -6.12 -40.65
CA ALA A 111 31.61 -6.25 -39.98
C ALA A 111 30.42 -5.75 -40.83
N ASN A 112 30.63 -5.40 -42.11
CA ASN A 112 29.59 -4.85 -42.99
C ASN A 112 28.64 -5.90 -43.58
N TYR A 113 28.57 -7.10 -43.00
CA TYR A 113 27.64 -8.16 -43.42
C TYR A 113 26.67 -8.61 -42.31
N ILE A 114 26.55 -7.83 -41.23
CA ILE A 114 25.43 -7.97 -40.31
C ILE A 114 24.47 -6.85 -40.65
N ASP A 115 23.36 -7.24 -41.25
CA ASP A 115 22.23 -6.39 -41.59
C ASP A 115 21.69 -5.73 -40.30
N LEU A 116 22.24 -4.57 -39.96
CA LEU A 116 21.86 -3.78 -38.79
C LEU A 116 20.38 -3.34 -38.84
N GLU A 117 19.76 -3.40 -40.02
CA GLU A 117 18.31 -3.16 -40.21
C GLU A 117 17.44 -4.34 -39.74
N LEU A 118 18.01 -5.54 -39.50
CA LEU A 118 17.27 -6.73 -39.03
C LEU A 118 17.55 -7.12 -37.57
N ALA A 119 18.30 -6.30 -36.81
CA ALA A 119 18.45 -6.56 -35.37
C ALA A 119 17.06 -6.48 -34.70
N PRO A 120 16.53 -7.57 -34.12
CA PRO A 120 15.17 -7.58 -33.60
C PRO A 120 15.06 -6.55 -32.46
N GLU A 121 14.04 -5.71 -32.53
CA GLU A 121 13.75 -4.69 -31.53
C GLU A 121 13.43 -5.35 -30.17
N VAL A 122 14.43 -5.44 -29.29
CA VAL A 122 14.23 -6.00 -27.95
C VAL A 122 13.70 -4.91 -27.02
N TRP A 123 12.49 -5.13 -26.51
CA TRP A 123 11.89 -4.33 -25.46
C TRP A 123 12.27 -4.91 -24.10
N CYS A 124 12.83 -4.08 -23.24
CA CYS A 124 13.25 -4.46 -21.90
C CYS A 124 12.32 -3.82 -20.85
N PHE A 125 11.95 -4.61 -19.84
CA PHE A 125 11.21 -4.14 -18.70
C PHE A 125 12.13 -3.36 -17.75
N ARG A 126 11.80 -2.09 -17.51
CA ARG A 126 12.69 -1.12 -16.85
C ARG A 126 13.06 -1.54 -15.43
N GLU A 127 12.08 -1.93 -14.62
CA GLU A 127 12.28 -2.33 -13.21
C GLU A 127 13.11 -3.63 -13.09
N GLY A 128 13.09 -4.47 -14.14
CA GLY A 128 13.78 -5.76 -14.15
C GLY A 128 15.13 -5.76 -14.83
N THR A 129 15.60 -4.65 -15.41
CA THR A 129 16.83 -4.60 -16.22
C THR A 129 17.92 -3.78 -15.52
N LEU A 130 19.16 -4.29 -15.47
CA LEU A 130 20.27 -3.64 -14.75
C LEU A 130 20.81 -2.38 -15.45
N ASN A 131 20.92 -2.40 -16.78
CA ASN A 131 21.43 -1.31 -17.59
C ASN A 131 20.51 -1.09 -18.80
N GLU A 132 20.22 0.18 -19.11
CA GLU A 132 19.41 0.52 -20.30
C GLU A 132 20.23 0.53 -21.60
N SER A 133 21.56 0.39 -21.50
CA SER A 133 22.47 0.26 -22.63
C SER A 133 23.24 -1.05 -22.61
N ARG A 134 23.60 -1.51 -23.81
CA ARG A 134 24.35 -2.74 -24.04
C ARG A 134 25.73 -2.41 -24.57
N THR A 135 26.78 -3.01 -23.99
CA THR A 135 28.14 -2.79 -24.50
C THR A 135 28.41 -3.65 -25.73
N ARG A 136 29.35 -3.23 -26.57
CA ARG A 136 29.70 -3.90 -27.83
C ARG A 136 30.24 -5.33 -27.60
N ASP A 137 30.92 -5.56 -26.48
CA ASP A 137 31.43 -6.89 -26.08
C ASP A 137 30.30 -7.89 -25.79
N ASP A 138 29.20 -7.40 -25.22
CA ASP A 138 28.03 -8.23 -24.93
C ASP A 138 27.33 -8.70 -26.21
N MET A 139 27.36 -7.86 -27.24
CA MET A 139 26.81 -8.20 -28.56
C MET A 139 27.69 -9.23 -29.28
N TYR A 140 29.01 -9.06 -29.22
CA TYR A 140 29.96 -9.99 -29.85
C TYR A 140 29.83 -11.40 -29.26
N ASN A 141 29.70 -11.51 -27.93
CA ASN A 141 29.49 -12.78 -27.25
C ASN A 141 28.17 -13.47 -27.68
N ASP A 142 27.04 -12.74 -27.77
CA ASP A 142 25.77 -13.32 -28.22
C ASP A 142 25.82 -13.76 -29.70
N LEU A 143 26.46 -12.97 -30.56
CA LEU A 143 26.65 -13.29 -31.97
C LEU A 143 27.55 -14.53 -32.15
N GLN A 144 28.59 -14.66 -31.33
CA GLN A 144 29.49 -15.81 -31.31
C GLN A 144 28.79 -17.08 -30.78
N LEU A 145 27.78 -16.91 -29.91
CA LEU A 145 26.96 -17.99 -29.34
C LEU A 145 25.68 -18.30 -30.14
N GLN A 146 25.40 -17.58 -31.24
CA GLN A 146 24.13 -17.65 -31.98
C GLN A 146 22.88 -17.51 -31.07
N SER A 147 22.99 -16.79 -29.96
CA SER A 147 21.88 -16.61 -29.02
C SER A 147 20.99 -15.45 -29.45
N GLN A 148 19.67 -15.59 -29.27
CA GLN A 148 18.74 -14.49 -29.49
C GLN A 148 19.04 -13.33 -28.54
N PRO A 149 18.95 -12.06 -28.98
CA PRO A 149 19.27 -10.93 -28.13
C PRO A 149 18.26 -10.83 -26.98
N ALA A 150 18.78 -10.80 -25.75
CA ALA A 150 18.03 -10.70 -24.50
C ALA A 150 18.49 -9.50 -23.66
N CYS A 151 17.60 -9.04 -22.78
CA CYS A 151 17.87 -8.01 -21.78
C CYS A 151 18.69 -8.60 -20.61
N ARG A 152 19.47 -7.75 -19.94
CA ARG A 152 20.26 -8.12 -18.76
C ARG A 152 19.46 -7.95 -17.48
N CYS A 153 18.97 -9.07 -16.95
CA CYS A 153 18.04 -9.02 -15.84
C CYS A 153 18.73 -8.76 -14.51
N ALA A 154 18.09 -7.91 -13.71
CA ALA A 154 18.43 -7.71 -12.32
C ALA A 154 18.12 -8.96 -11.49
N SER A 155 18.76 -9.07 -10.34
CA SER A 155 18.52 -10.19 -9.42
C SER A 155 17.04 -10.28 -9.05
N GLY A 156 16.45 -11.47 -9.24
CA GLY A 156 15.03 -11.71 -9.00
C GLY A 156 14.12 -11.38 -10.20
N TRP A 157 14.68 -11.11 -11.37
CA TRP A 157 13.96 -10.96 -12.63
C TRP A 157 14.45 -11.96 -13.68
N HIS A 158 13.53 -12.42 -14.52
CA HIS A 158 13.73 -13.49 -15.50
C HIS A 158 13.01 -13.14 -16.80
N SER A 159 13.10 -14.02 -17.81
CA SER A 159 12.64 -13.81 -19.20
C SER A 159 13.61 -13.02 -20.07
N ARG A 160 13.41 -13.10 -21.39
CA ARG A 160 14.20 -12.41 -22.42
C ARG A 160 14.11 -10.89 -22.31
N ASP A 161 12.98 -10.39 -21.83
CA ASP A 161 12.67 -8.97 -21.61
C ASP A 161 12.84 -8.52 -20.14
N CYS A 162 13.27 -9.42 -19.25
CA CYS A 162 13.34 -9.20 -17.81
C CYS A 162 12.00 -8.81 -17.16
N GLY A 163 10.88 -9.18 -17.77
CA GLY A 163 9.55 -8.85 -17.29
C GLY A 163 8.97 -9.82 -16.26
N GLN A 164 9.60 -10.97 -16.03
CA GLN A 164 9.09 -12.02 -15.14
C GLN A 164 9.74 -11.94 -13.77
N PRO A 165 9.06 -11.43 -12.73
CA PRO A 165 9.64 -11.41 -11.39
C PRO A 165 9.76 -12.83 -10.83
N GLU A 166 10.71 -13.03 -9.93
CA GLU A 166 11.07 -14.33 -9.34
C GLU A 166 9.87 -15.10 -8.80
N ILE A 167 8.91 -14.39 -8.19
CA ILE A 167 7.68 -14.97 -7.70
C ILE A 167 6.82 -15.64 -8.79
N ILE A 168 6.70 -14.98 -9.95
CA ILE A 168 5.98 -15.50 -11.10
C ILE A 168 6.77 -16.64 -11.72
N TRP A 169 8.07 -16.44 -11.93
CA TRP A 169 8.97 -17.43 -12.51
C TRP A 169 8.90 -18.77 -11.76
N ARG A 170 9.01 -18.71 -10.42
CA ARG A 170 8.89 -19.89 -9.56
C ARG A 170 7.50 -20.52 -9.62
N ALA A 171 6.44 -19.72 -9.61
CA ALA A 171 5.07 -20.23 -9.76
C ALA A 171 4.92 -21.00 -11.09
N LEU A 172 5.33 -20.42 -12.22
CA LEU A 172 5.26 -21.05 -13.55
C LEU A 172 6.08 -22.35 -13.61
N MET A 173 7.28 -22.38 -13.02
CA MET A 173 8.11 -23.59 -12.96
C MET A 173 7.49 -24.71 -12.11
N THR A 174 6.81 -24.37 -11.01
CA THR A 174 6.14 -25.40 -10.19
C THR A 174 4.89 -25.97 -10.87
N HIS A 175 4.11 -25.12 -11.55
CA HIS A 175 2.89 -25.54 -12.21
C HIS A 175 3.13 -26.41 -13.45
N SER A 176 4.18 -26.13 -14.22
CA SER A 176 4.57 -26.96 -15.37
C SER A 176 4.96 -28.40 -14.99
N ARG A 177 5.35 -28.64 -13.74
CA ARG A 177 5.78 -29.97 -13.27
C ARG A 177 4.68 -30.78 -12.59
N VAL A 178 3.72 -30.11 -11.92
CA VAL A 178 2.81 -30.76 -10.96
C VAL A 178 1.43 -31.08 -11.57
N SER A 179 1.03 -30.43 -12.66
CA SER A 179 -0.34 -30.55 -13.15
C SER A 179 -0.42 -30.93 -14.64
N LYS A 180 -0.82 -32.18 -14.91
CA LYS A 180 -1.29 -32.62 -16.24
C LYS A 180 -2.75 -32.23 -16.50
N THR A 181 -3.47 -31.73 -15.48
CA THR A 181 -4.92 -31.51 -15.48
C THR A 181 -5.35 -30.05 -15.44
N SER A 182 -4.45 -29.11 -15.10
CA SER A 182 -4.75 -27.68 -15.08
C SER A 182 -4.10 -26.97 -16.28
N LEU A 183 -4.92 -26.25 -17.04
CA LEU A 183 -4.48 -25.51 -18.24
C LEU A 183 -3.44 -24.44 -17.86
N PRO A 184 -2.22 -24.48 -18.42
CA PRO A 184 -1.18 -23.52 -18.08
C PRO A 184 -1.65 -22.08 -18.33
N MET A 185 -1.15 -21.14 -17.51
CA MET A 185 -1.45 -19.72 -17.69
C MET A 185 -1.07 -19.30 -19.10
N GLN A 186 -2.04 -18.73 -19.83
CA GLN A 186 -1.82 -18.27 -21.19
C GLN A 186 -1.11 -16.92 -21.15
N LEU A 187 0.14 -16.92 -21.61
CA LEU A 187 0.98 -15.74 -21.69
C LEU A 187 1.05 -15.26 -23.14
N ARG A 188 1.17 -13.94 -23.31
CA ARG A 188 1.42 -13.30 -24.60
C ARG A 188 2.85 -12.79 -24.64
N GLU A 189 3.59 -13.16 -25.68
CA GLU A 189 4.86 -12.51 -26.00
C GLU A 189 4.57 -11.10 -26.55
N LYS A 190 5.21 -10.08 -25.97
CA LYS A 190 5.14 -8.71 -26.48
C LYS A 190 6.42 -8.41 -27.24
N GLY A 191 6.40 -8.60 -28.56
CA GLY A 191 7.60 -8.45 -29.38
C GLY A 191 7.40 -8.35 -30.89
N SER A 192 6.19 -8.15 -31.40
CA SER A 192 5.96 -8.00 -32.85
C SER A 192 5.14 -6.75 -33.13
N GLN A 193 5.73 -5.87 -33.94
CA GLN A 193 5.18 -4.59 -34.38
C GLN A 193 3.70 -4.72 -34.76
N GLY A 194 2.87 -3.81 -34.25
CA GLY A 194 1.53 -3.57 -34.78
C GLY A 194 0.33 -3.98 -33.93
N TYR A 195 0.46 -4.26 -32.63
CA TYR A 195 -0.72 -4.56 -31.81
C TYR A 195 -0.93 -3.63 -30.61
N SER A 196 -1.90 -2.73 -30.78
CA SER A 196 -2.67 -2.02 -29.73
C SER A 196 -3.58 -3.00 -28.96
N GLY A 197 -3.02 -4.14 -28.56
CA GLY A 197 -3.75 -5.27 -27.99
C GLY A 197 -4.09 -5.03 -26.53
N GLY A 198 -5.24 -4.37 -26.31
CA GLY A 198 -6.06 -4.43 -25.09
C GLY A 198 -5.27 -4.41 -23.79
N GLN A 199 -4.90 -3.22 -23.36
CA GLN A 199 -4.40 -2.95 -22.02
C GLN A 199 -5.43 -3.48 -20.99
N LEU A 200 -5.16 -4.62 -20.33
CA LEU A 200 -6.04 -5.17 -19.31
C LEU A 200 -6.24 -4.13 -18.21
N ARG A 201 -7.49 -3.93 -17.77
CA ARG A 201 -7.76 -3.09 -16.60
C ARG A 201 -7.76 -3.95 -15.35
N LEU A 202 -7.19 -3.42 -14.27
CA LEU A 202 -7.19 -4.03 -12.96
C LEU A 202 -8.16 -3.29 -12.04
N TYR A 203 -9.24 -3.97 -11.65
CA TYR A 203 -10.19 -3.52 -10.64
C TYR A 203 -9.78 -4.14 -9.31
N TYR A 204 -9.63 -3.33 -8.26
CA TYR A 204 -9.35 -3.83 -6.91
C TYR A 204 -10.58 -3.65 -6.03
N LEU A 205 -11.29 -4.75 -5.78
CA LEU A 205 -12.37 -4.84 -4.81
C LEU A 205 -11.78 -5.09 -3.41
N LEU A 206 -11.79 -4.04 -2.60
CA LEU A 206 -11.21 -4.03 -1.26
C LEU A 206 -12.31 -4.05 -0.20
N GLU A 207 -12.36 -5.14 0.56
CA GLU A 207 -13.22 -5.29 1.73
C GLU A 207 -12.51 -4.77 2.98
N LEU A 208 -13.05 -3.69 3.56
CA LEU A 208 -12.51 -3.12 4.80
C LEU A 208 -13.07 -3.75 6.08
N GLY A 209 -14.17 -4.49 5.99
CA GLY A 209 -14.89 -4.99 7.17
C GLY A 209 -15.55 -3.85 7.98
N PRO A 210 -15.75 -4.05 9.30
CA PRO A 210 -16.30 -3.03 10.19
C PRO A 210 -15.38 -1.80 10.30
N TRP A 211 -15.94 -0.59 10.18
CA TRP A 211 -15.18 0.66 10.26
C TRP A 211 -14.33 0.79 11.54
N GLN A 212 -14.83 0.28 12.67
CA GLN A 212 -14.12 0.34 13.96
C GLN A 212 -12.83 -0.48 13.99
N HIS A 213 -12.63 -1.40 13.04
CA HIS A 213 -11.53 -2.35 13.00
C HIS A 213 -10.58 -2.09 11.83
N LEU A 214 -10.59 -0.87 11.28
CA LEU A 214 -9.78 -0.49 10.14
C LEU A 214 -8.43 0.10 10.60
N SER A 215 -7.33 -0.53 10.18
CA SER A 215 -5.99 0.03 10.35
C SER A 215 -5.76 1.06 9.26
N LEU A 216 -5.77 2.34 9.63
CA LEU A 216 -5.64 3.43 8.66
C LEU A 216 -4.28 3.45 7.98
N GLU A 217 -3.20 3.04 8.66
CA GLU A 217 -1.86 2.96 8.06
C GLU A 217 -1.75 1.80 7.09
N LEU A 218 -2.28 0.63 7.45
CA LEU A 218 -2.24 -0.51 6.56
C LEU A 218 -3.08 -0.25 5.30
N PHE A 219 -4.25 0.37 5.47
CA PHE A 219 -5.07 0.84 4.36
C PHE A 219 -4.33 1.84 3.46
N ASP A 220 -3.65 2.82 4.06
CA ASP A 220 -2.84 3.80 3.34
C ASP A 220 -1.69 3.16 2.55
N LEU A 221 -0.99 2.21 3.19
CA LEU A 221 0.09 1.44 2.60
C LEU A 221 -0.40 0.60 1.41
N GLN A 222 -1.54 -0.08 1.55
CA GLN A 222 -2.15 -0.86 0.46
C GLN A 222 -2.42 -0.01 -0.78
N LEU A 223 -3.06 1.15 -0.59
CA LEU A 223 -3.40 2.05 -1.69
C LEU A 223 -2.16 2.59 -2.37
N ARG A 224 -1.18 3.08 -1.61
CA ARG A 224 0.08 3.63 -2.18
C ARG A 224 0.91 2.58 -2.90
N THR A 225 0.91 1.35 -2.39
CA THR A 225 1.62 0.23 -3.02
C THR A 225 1.05 -0.11 -4.40
N LEU A 226 -0.26 0.06 -4.60
CA LEU A 226 -0.95 -0.38 -5.80
C LEU A 226 -1.46 0.75 -6.71
N ILE A 227 -1.32 2.02 -6.31
CA ILE A 227 -1.83 3.19 -7.06
C ILE A 227 -1.27 3.28 -8.49
N GLY A 228 -0.05 2.79 -8.72
CA GLY A 228 0.58 2.78 -10.03
C GLY A 228 0.15 1.62 -10.95
N ILE A 229 -0.75 0.74 -10.49
CA ILE A 229 -1.12 -0.50 -11.18
C ILE A 229 -2.63 -0.63 -11.34
N VAL A 230 -3.38 -0.34 -10.27
CA VAL A 230 -4.83 -0.49 -10.21
C VAL A 230 -5.51 0.67 -10.92
N ASP A 231 -6.44 0.34 -11.82
CA ASP A 231 -7.21 1.32 -12.60
C ASP A 231 -8.38 1.90 -11.80
N TYR A 232 -9.06 1.06 -11.03
CA TYR A 232 -10.20 1.44 -10.20
C TYR A 232 -10.13 0.75 -8.83
N PHE A 233 -10.10 1.56 -7.77
CA PHE A 233 -10.26 1.09 -6.40
C PHE A 233 -11.75 1.04 -6.04
N LEU A 234 -12.27 -0.16 -5.78
CA LEU A 234 -13.65 -0.41 -5.40
C LEU A 234 -13.67 -0.74 -3.91
N VAL A 235 -13.84 0.27 -3.07
CA VAL A 235 -13.69 0.15 -1.62
C VAL A 235 -15.05 0.05 -0.96
N TYR A 236 -15.29 -1.00 -0.16
CA TYR A 236 -16.49 -1.09 0.64
C TYR A 236 -16.22 -1.46 2.09
N TYR A 237 -17.10 -0.99 2.97
CA TYR A 237 -17.01 -1.22 4.41
C TYR A 237 -18.40 -1.39 5.01
N VAL A 238 -18.44 -2.08 6.15
CA VAL A 238 -19.66 -2.31 6.93
C VAL A 238 -19.74 -1.29 8.05
N SER A 239 -20.91 -0.69 8.20
CA SER A 239 -21.17 0.35 9.21
C SER A 239 -22.61 0.22 9.67
N GLU A 240 -22.81 -0.22 10.92
CA GLU A 240 -24.14 -0.43 11.51
C GLU A 240 -24.99 0.85 11.48
N ASN A 241 -24.34 2.00 11.68
CA ASN A 241 -24.97 3.32 11.60
C ASN A 241 -24.63 4.03 10.28
N ARG A 242 -25.58 4.82 9.76
CA ARG A 242 -25.33 5.79 8.67
C ARG A 242 -24.54 6.98 9.16
N GLU A 243 -23.37 6.74 9.72
CA GLU A 243 -22.48 7.80 10.17
C GLU A 243 -21.89 8.51 8.96
N ARG A 244 -22.52 9.62 8.59
CA ARG A 244 -22.07 10.50 7.52
C ARG A 244 -20.63 10.99 7.76
N LEU A 245 -20.22 11.15 9.02
CA LEU A 245 -18.88 11.58 9.39
C LEU A 245 -17.81 10.55 8.99
N SER A 246 -18.03 9.27 9.28
CA SER A 246 -17.13 8.17 8.94
C SER A 246 -16.95 8.03 7.42
N TYR A 247 -18.05 8.15 6.67
CA TYR A 247 -18.01 8.21 5.20
C TYR A 247 -17.17 9.39 4.69
N LEU A 248 -17.41 10.60 5.20
CA LEU A 248 -16.68 11.80 4.77
C LEU A 248 -15.21 11.74 5.17
N ALA A 249 -14.87 11.17 6.32
CA ALA A 249 -13.50 10.98 6.77
C ALA A 249 -12.74 10.04 5.82
N LEU A 250 -13.34 8.88 5.49
CA LEU A 250 -12.76 7.94 4.54
C LEU A 250 -12.63 8.55 3.14
N GLN A 251 -13.65 9.27 2.68
CA GLN A 251 -13.63 9.92 1.38
C GLN A 251 -12.53 10.99 1.29
N ARG A 252 -12.34 11.80 2.33
CA ARG A 252 -11.23 12.78 2.40
C ARG A 252 -9.87 12.08 2.40
N ARG A 253 -9.73 10.99 3.15
CA ARG A 253 -8.49 10.22 3.21
C ARG A 253 -8.16 9.60 1.85
N LEU A 254 -9.14 8.98 1.19
CA LEU A 254 -9.00 8.45 -0.18
C LEU A 254 -8.54 9.54 -1.15
N ARG A 255 -9.16 10.73 -1.14
CA ARG A 255 -8.73 11.86 -1.98
C ARG A 255 -7.31 12.32 -1.66
N SER A 256 -6.92 12.31 -0.38
CA SER A 256 -5.58 12.69 0.03
C SER A 256 -4.50 11.70 -0.43
N ILE A 257 -4.82 10.41 -0.51
CA ILE A 257 -3.86 9.36 -0.89
C ILE A 257 -3.80 9.20 -2.40
N LEU A 258 -4.98 9.05 -3.03
CA LEU A 258 -5.14 8.79 -4.45
C LEU A 258 -4.94 10.06 -5.29
N GLY A 259 -5.04 11.23 -4.67
CA GLY A 259 -4.99 12.52 -5.36
C GLY A 259 -6.20 12.74 -6.26
N SER A 260 -6.12 13.75 -7.12
CA SER A 260 -7.17 14.10 -8.08
C SER A 260 -7.25 13.12 -9.27
N ASN A 261 -6.24 12.28 -9.46
CA ASN A 261 -6.05 11.56 -10.73
C ASN A 261 -6.40 10.07 -10.65
N ALA A 262 -6.52 9.48 -9.46
CA ALA A 262 -6.90 8.08 -9.34
C ALA A 262 -8.41 7.88 -9.16
N ASN A 263 -8.92 6.82 -9.80
CA ASN A 263 -10.33 6.50 -9.81
C ASN A 263 -10.69 5.57 -8.65
N TYR A 264 -11.69 5.97 -7.88
CA TYR A 264 -12.20 5.14 -6.81
C TYR A 264 -13.70 5.28 -6.64
N LEU A 265 -14.32 4.19 -6.20
CA LEU A 265 -15.70 4.15 -5.77
C LEU A 265 -15.75 3.68 -4.33
N LEU A 266 -16.60 4.33 -3.53
CA LEU A 266 -16.79 4.02 -2.13
C LEU A 266 -18.23 3.57 -1.88
N TYR A 267 -18.38 2.40 -1.27
CA TYR A 267 -19.68 1.84 -0.90
C TYR A 267 -19.78 1.57 0.60
N GLN A 268 -20.72 2.25 1.26
CA GLN A 268 -21.05 2.01 2.67
C GLN A 268 -22.22 1.03 2.76
N CYS A 269 -22.00 -0.12 3.39
CA CYS A 269 -23.03 -1.12 3.64
C CYS A 269 -23.56 -1.00 5.08
N LEU A 270 -24.87 -1.24 5.27
CA LEU A 270 -25.51 -1.09 6.58
C LEU A 270 -25.40 -2.36 7.42
N ILE A 271 -25.87 -3.50 6.92
CA ILE A 271 -25.82 -4.81 7.62
C ILE A 271 -25.74 -5.92 6.55
N ASN A 272 -24.87 -6.92 6.74
CA ASN A 272 -24.65 -8.09 5.85
C ASN A 272 -24.29 -7.72 4.40
N CYS A 273 -23.16 -7.03 4.23
CA CYS A 273 -22.62 -6.79 2.89
C CYS A 273 -21.96 -8.07 2.35
N SER A 274 -22.63 -8.76 1.44
CA SER A 274 -21.98 -9.82 0.67
C SER A 274 -21.10 -9.22 -0.41
N SER A 275 -20.03 -9.94 -0.77
CA SER A 275 -19.14 -9.48 -1.85
C SER A 275 -19.88 -9.38 -3.18
N ALA A 276 -20.89 -10.24 -3.41
CA ALA A 276 -21.82 -10.13 -4.55
C ALA A 276 -22.60 -8.81 -4.59
N ALA A 277 -23.15 -8.36 -3.46
CA ALA A 277 -23.90 -7.11 -3.40
C ALA A 277 -23.00 -5.89 -3.65
N ALA A 278 -21.80 -5.89 -3.07
CA ALA A 278 -20.79 -4.87 -3.32
C ALA A 278 -20.37 -4.85 -4.80
N TYR A 279 -20.06 -6.01 -5.38
CA TYR A 279 -19.70 -6.13 -6.79
C TYR A 279 -20.82 -5.62 -7.72
N ALA A 280 -22.07 -6.05 -7.49
CA ALA A 280 -23.22 -5.59 -8.27
C ALA A 280 -23.44 -4.07 -8.17
N TYR A 281 -23.20 -3.48 -7.00
CA TYR A 281 -23.22 -2.03 -6.82
C TYR A 281 -22.14 -1.36 -7.68
N PHE A 282 -20.88 -1.80 -7.56
CA PHE A 282 -19.78 -1.20 -8.30
C PHE A 282 -19.92 -1.34 -9.81
N TYR A 283 -20.32 -2.52 -10.30
CA TYR A 283 -20.58 -2.76 -11.72
C TYR A 283 -21.58 -1.74 -12.29
N ARG A 284 -22.68 -1.50 -11.56
CA ARG A 284 -23.68 -0.49 -11.96
C ARG A 284 -23.16 0.94 -11.88
N GLN A 285 -22.38 1.28 -10.84
CA GLN A 285 -21.85 2.64 -10.68
C GLN A 285 -20.74 2.97 -11.67
N LEU A 286 -19.88 2.00 -12.03
CA LEU A 286 -18.85 2.19 -13.05
C LEU A 286 -19.49 2.54 -14.40
N TRP A 287 -20.56 1.82 -14.78
CA TRP A 287 -21.32 2.12 -15.98
C TRP A 287 -22.03 3.49 -15.88
N ALA A 288 -22.78 3.72 -14.80
CA ALA A 288 -23.63 4.91 -14.67
C ALA A 288 -22.87 6.22 -14.41
N GLN A 289 -21.78 6.18 -13.65
CA GLN A 289 -21.04 7.37 -13.22
C GLN A 289 -19.76 7.61 -14.03
N CYS A 290 -19.03 6.54 -14.36
CA CYS A 290 -17.76 6.66 -15.06
C CYS A 290 -17.87 6.35 -16.58
N SER A 291 -19.02 5.85 -17.05
CA SER A 291 -19.19 5.34 -18.43
C SER A 291 -18.16 4.27 -18.79
N VAL A 292 -17.76 3.45 -17.81
CA VAL A 292 -16.78 2.38 -17.98
C VAL A 292 -17.50 1.05 -18.11
N GLN A 293 -17.27 0.37 -19.22
CA GLN A 293 -17.69 -1.02 -19.41
C GLN A 293 -16.53 -1.96 -19.05
N MET A 294 -16.78 -2.83 -18.06
CA MET A 294 -15.86 -3.90 -17.71
C MET A 294 -15.87 -4.97 -18.82
N GLN A 295 -14.69 -5.36 -19.29
CA GLN A 295 -14.51 -6.37 -20.34
C GLN A 295 -14.31 -7.75 -19.72
N ALA A 296 -14.66 -8.81 -20.44
CA ALA A 296 -14.53 -10.18 -19.94
C ALA A 296 -13.09 -10.55 -19.51
N ASN A 297 -12.09 -10.01 -20.21
CA ASN A 297 -10.68 -10.31 -19.93
C ASN A 297 -10.08 -9.40 -18.85
N ASP A 298 -10.77 -8.32 -18.45
CA ASP A 298 -10.28 -7.44 -17.38
C ASP A 298 -10.09 -8.22 -16.08
N LEU A 299 -9.17 -7.74 -15.25
CA LEU A 299 -8.76 -8.40 -14.02
C LEU A 299 -9.51 -7.83 -12.82
N LEU A 300 -10.00 -8.71 -11.95
CA LEU A 300 -10.55 -8.37 -10.64
C LEU A 300 -9.68 -8.97 -9.54
N LEU A 301 -9.06 -8.10 -8.76
CA LEU A 301 -8.43 -8.43 -7.49
C LEU A 301 -9.48 -8.26 -6.38
N TYR A 302 -9.73 -9.31 -5.61
CA TYR A 302 -10.55 -9.25 -4.41
C TYR A 302 -9.70 -9.56 -3.19
N GLY A 303 -9.73 -8.66 -2.20
CA GLY A 303 -8.87 -8.72 -1.02
C GLY A 303 -9.44 -8.02 0.20
N ASP A 304 -8.72 -8.15 1.32
CA ASP A 304 -9.11 -7.63 2.63
C ASP A 304 -8.23 -6.46 3.10
N ALA A 305 -8.67 -5.76 4.15
CA ALA A 305 -7.91 -4.68 4.79
C ALA A 305 -6.62 -5.11 5.50
N GLN A 306 -6.25 -6.39 5.48
CA GLN A 306 -5.05 -6.91 6.15
C GLN A 306 -3.92 -7.26 5.18
N THR A 307 -4.15 -7.17 3.87
CA THR A 307 -3.25 -7.70 2.85
C THR A 307 -2.67 -6.62 1.94
N VAL A 308 -1.35 -6.57 1.82
CA VAL A 308 -0.63 -5.76 0.82
C VAL A 308 -0.07 -6.71 -0.25
N TYR A 309 -0.61 -6.66 -1.46
CA TYR A 309 -0.18 -7.54 -2.56
C TYR A 309 1.12 -7.06 -3.21
N ALA A 310 1.91 -7.99 -3.74
CA ALA A 310 3.16 -7.68 -4.43
C ALA A 310 2.92 -6.94 -5.77
N PRO A 311 3.40 -5.68 -5.92
CA PRO A 311 3.20 -4.88 -7.14
C PRO A 311 3.71 -5.56 -8.42
N ALA A 312 4.93 -6.10 -8.36
CA ALA A 312 5.59 -6.73 -9.51
C ALA A 312 4.76 -7.88 -10.10
N ALA A 313 4.14 -8.69 -9.24
CA ALA A 313 3.34 -9.83 -9.70
C ALA A 313 2.04 -9.38 -10.39
N LEU A 314 1.40 -8.33 -9.89
CA LEU A 314 0.20 -7.75 -10.50
C LEU A 314 0.53 -7.06 -11.84
N LYS A 315 1.66 -6.32 -11.92
CA LYS A 315 2.15 -5.75 -13.19
C LYS A 315 2.39 -6.84 -14.23
N PHE A 316 3.05 -7.93 -13.85
CA PHE A 316 3.26 -9.06 -14.75
C PHE A 316 1.93 -9.57 -15.33
N LEU A 317 0.95 -9.85 -14.48
CA LEU A 317 -0.34 -10.36 -14.94
C LEU A 317 -1.07 -9.36 -15.83
N LYS A 318 -1.00 -8.05 -15.52
CA LYS A 318 -1.57 -6.99 -16.35
C LYS A 318 -0.93 -6.90 -17.73
N TYR A 319 0.38 -7.16 -17.84
CA TYR A 319 1.12 -7.01 -19.08
C TYR A 319 1.21 -8.26 -19.95
N TYR A 320 1.29 -9.44 -19.34
CA TYR A 320 1.61 -10.69 -20.04
C TYR A 320 0.46 -11.68 -20.08
N ALA A 321 -0.50 -11.64 -19.16
CA ALA A 321 -1.59 -12.61 -19.16
C ALA A 321 -2.61 -12.30 -20.27
N VAL A 322 -3.09 -13.35 -20.94
CA VAL A 322 -4.26 -13.28 -21.83
C VAL A 322 -5.54 -13.53 -21.05
N ASP A 323 -5.48 -14.55 -20.19
CA ASP A 323 -6.54 -14.95 -19.28
C ASP A 323 -5.91 -15.38 -17.95
N VAL A 324 -6.57 -15.00 -16.85
CA VAL A 324 -6.14 -15.32 -15.50
C VAL A 324 -7.22 -16.17 -14.86
N LEU A 325 -7.01 -17.49 -14.85
CA LEU A 325 -7.81 -18.40 -14.05
C LEU A 325 -7.71 -18.02 -12.57
N PRO A 326 -8.76 -18.26 -11.75
CA PRO A 326 -8.75 -17.87 -10.35
C PRO A 326 -7.49 -18.36 -9.62
N LEU A 327 -6.72 -17.39 -9.08
CA LEU A 327 -5.49 -17.64 -8.36
C LEU A 327 -5.50 -16.94 -7.01
N ARG A 328 -4.87 -17.58 -6.02
CA ARG A 328 -4.73 -17.05 -4.65
C ARG A 328 -3.29 -16.57 -4.41
N PHE A 329 -3.10 -15.69 -3.43
CA PHE A 329 -1.76 -15.23 -3.06
C PHE A 329 -1.27 -15.98 -1.82
N ARG A 330 -0.03 -16.44 -1.85
CA ARG A 330 0.68 -16.89 -0.66
C ARG A 330 1.41 -15.70 -0.04
N LEU A 331 0.91 -15.24 1.09
CA LEU A 331 1.35 -14.01 1.74
C LEU A 331 2.24 -14.35 2.93
N LYS A 332 3.23 -13.50 3.20
CA LYS A 332 3.99 -13.56 4.46
C LYS A 332 3.06 -13.26 5.63
N TYR A 333 3.01 -14.14 6.61
CA TYR A 333 2.07 -14.05 7.73
C TYR A 333 2.66 -13.30 8.92
N ASN A 334 2.42 -11.99 8.96
CA ASN A 334 2.88 -11.12 10.05
C ASN A 334 1.74 -10.79 11.01
N VAL A 335 2.10 -10.49 12.26
CA VAL A 335 1.17 -10.18 13.35
C VAL A 335 1.68 -8.98 14.12
N PHE A 336 0.81 -8.06 14.56
CA PHE A 336 1.14 -6.81 15.28
C PHE A 336 1.93 -5.77 14.46
N GLY A 337 2.87 -6.21 13.64
CA GLY A 337 3.62 -5.44 12.65
C GLY A 337 4.50 -6.37 11.82
N TYR A 338 5.30 -5.83 10.91
CA TYR A 338 6.24 -6.60 10.07
C TYR A 338 7.45 -7.16 10.86
N TYR A 339 7.62 -6.73 12.12
CA TYR A 339 8.66 -7.20 13.03
C TYR A 339 8.33 -8.55 13.72
N TRP A 340 7.10 -9.04 13.64
CA TRP A 340 6.70 -10.36 14.15
C TRP A 340 6.05 -11.21 13.06
N GLN A 341 6.58 -12.41 12.84
CA GLN A 341 6.01 -13.39 11.92
C GLN A 341 5.37 -14.55 12.69
N HIS A 342 4.20 -14.98 12.26
CA HIS A 342 3.54 -16.16 12.82
C HIS A 342 4.34 -17.44 12.48
N PRO A 343 4.40 -18.48 13.35
CA PRO A 343 5.14 -19.72 13.08
C PRO A 343 4.72 -20.49 11.84
N GLN A 344 3.48 -20.31 11.37
CA GLN A 344 3.01 -20.88 10.09
C GLN A 344 3.67 -20.23 8.87
N ARG A 345 4.39 -19.11 9.06
CA ARG A 345 5.15 -18.29 8.10
C ARG A 345 4.34 -17.65 6.98
N THR A 346 3.37 -18.37 6.41
CA THR A 346 2.57 -17.93 5.27
C THR A 346 1.09 -18.25 5.46
N ILE A 347 0.24 -17.45 4.82
CA ILE A 347 -1.19 -17.69 4.72
C ILE A 347 -1.65 -17.48 3.27
N LEU A 348 -2.70 -18.20 2.87
CA LEU A 348 -3.33 -18.04 1.57
C LEU A 348 -4.52 -17.10 1.69
N ARG A 349 -4.46 -15.91 1.09
CA ARG A 349 -5.57 -14.96 1.04
C ARG A 349 -5.58 -14.15 -0.25
N GLY A 350 -6.69 -13.48 -0.50
CA GLY A 350 -6.92 -12.76 -1.75
C GLY A 350 -7.16 -13.70 -2.93
N VAL A 351 -7.84 -13.17 -3.93
CA VAL A 351 -8.04 -13.86 -5.20
C VAL A 351 -7.96 -12.87 -6.34
N LEU A 352 -7.32 -13.28 -7.43
CA LEU A 352 -7.26 -12.55 -8.68
C LEU A 352 -7.77 -13.45 -9.79
N SER A 353 -8.59 -12.89 -10.67
CA SER A 353 -9.12 -13.60 -11.83
C SER A 353 -9.48 -12.62 -12.93
N SER A 354 -9.48 -13.09 -14.18
CA SER A 354 -10.23 -12.44 -15.26
C SER A 354 -11.73 -12.50 -14.97
N LEU A 355 -12.46 -11.46 -15.37
CA LEU A 355 -13.90 -11.32 -15.10
C LEU A 355 -14.76 -12.39 -15.76
N VAL A 356 -14.30 -13.02 -16.84
CA VAL A 356 -14.98 -14.13 -17.51
C VAL A 356 -15.24 -15.32 -16.57
N HIS A 357 -14.38 -15.52 -15.57
CA HIS A 357 -14.53 -16.59 -14.57
C HIS A 357 -15.36 -16.17 -13.35
N LEU A 358 -15.80 -14.91 -13.28
CA LEU A 358 -16.58 -14.39 -12.16
C LEU A 358 -18.09 -14.67 -12.36
N HIS A 359 -18.64 -15.54 -11.52
CA HIS A 359 -20.09 -15.82 -11.50
C HIS A 359 -20.83 -14.94 -10.48
N GLY A 360 -20.60 -13.62 -10.53
CA GLY A 360 -21.31 -12.59 -9.77
C GLY A 360 -20.93 -12.43 -8.29
N ASP A 361 -20.26 -13.40 -7.66
CA ASP A 361 -19.83 -13.33 -6.27
C ASP A 361 -18.31 -13.53 -6.14
N PRO A 362 -17.52 -12.45 -5.93
CA PRO A 362 -16.07 -12.52 -5.82
C PRO A 362 -15.57 -13.50 -4.75
N GLN A 363 -16.28 -13.67 -3.63
CA GLN A 363 -15.90 -14.63 -2.59
C GLN A 363 -15.89 -16.08 -3.09
N ARG A 364 -16.75 -16.45 -4.04
CA ARG A 364 -16.78 -17.82 -4.58
C ARG A 364 -15.51 -18.16 -5.36
N LEU A 365 -14.81 -17.15 -5.90
CA LEU A 365 -13.56 -17.37 -6.61
C LEU A 365 -12.51 -18.03 -5.71
N HIS A 366 -12.52 -17.80 -4.39
CA HIS A 366 -11.61 -18.45 -3.46
C HIS A 366 -11.68 -19.98 -3.55
N ASN A 367 -12.88 -20.53 -3.67
CA ASN A 367 -13.11 -21.97 -3.75
C ASN A 367 -12.76 -22.55 -5.14
N GLN A 368 -12.68 -21.70 -6.15
CA GLN A 368 -12.35 -22.07 -7.53
C GLN A 368 -10.86 -21.91 -7.85
N THR A 369 -10.05 -21.45 -6.88
CA THR A 369 -8.65 -21.15 -7.11
C THR A 369 -7.83 -22.39 -7.43
N SER A 370 -7.26 -22.41 -8.63
CA SER A 370 -6.44 -23.52 -9.14
C SER A 370 -4.94 -23.24 -9.01
N TYR A 371 -4.57 -21.97 -8.87
CA TYR A 371 -3.18 -21.50 -8.85
C TYR A 371 -2.86 -20.74 -7.57
N THR A 372 -1.60 -20.80 -7.13
CA THR A 372 -1.09 -20.02 -6.00
C THR A 372 0.11 -19.21 -6.44
N LEU A 373 0.05 -17.91 -6.23
CA LEU A 373 1.14 -16.99 -6.54
C LEU A 373 2.00 -16.79 -5.30
N GLY A 374 3.27 -17.21 -5.40
CA GLY A 374 4.22 -17.23 -4.30
C GLY A 374 4.45 -18.60 -3.67
N ASP A 375 5.58 -18.73 -2.99
CA ASP A 375 6.03 -19.91 -2.26
C ASP A 375 6.45 -19.57 -0.82
N LEU A 376 7.13 -20.50 -0.14
CA LEU A 376 7.50 -20.35 1.26
C LEU A 376 8.57 -19.26 1.51
N ASN A 377 9.30 -18.84 0.48
CA ASN A 377 10.39 -17.88 0.55
C ASN A 377 10.21 -16.66 -0.38
N HIS A 378 9.29 -16.74 -1.35
CA HIS A 378 8.96 -15.65 -2.29
C HIS A 378 7.46 -15.37 -2.23
N TYR A 379 7.08 -14.34 -1.48
CA TYR A 379 5.68 -14.11 -1.12
C TYR A 379 4.93 -13.25 -2.14
N GLY A 380 3.66 -13.60 -2.40
CA GLY A 380 2.70 -12.85 -3.23
C GLY A 380 2.26 -11.51 -2.63
N GLY A 381 2.90 -11.11 -1.53
CA GLY A 381 2.56 -9.97 -0.72
C GLY A 381 2.76 -10.27 0.76
N TRP A 382 2.21 -9.41 1.59
CA TRP A 382 2.30 -9.48 3.04
C TRP A 382 0.89 -9.40 3.62
N THR A 383 0.64 -10.15 4.67
CA THR A 383 -0.49 -9.90 5.56
C THR A 383 0.01 -9.36 6.89
N CYS A 384 -0.81 -8.53 7.53
CA CYS A 384 -0.55 -7.98 8.85
C CYS A 384 -1.82 -8.13 9.69
N GLN A 385 -1.88 -9.20 10.48
CA GLN A 385 -2.98 -9.45 11.39
C GLN A 385 -2.78 -8.67 12.69
N LEU A 386 -3.86 -8.07 13.22
CA LEU A 386 -3.82 -7.30 14.47
C LEU A 386 -2.81 -6.15 14.47
N CYS A 387 -2.53 -5.56 13.29
CA CYS A 387 -1.63 -4.42 13.16
C CYS A 387 -2.38 -3.12 13.43
N PHE A 388 -2.79 -3.00 14.70
CA PHE A 388 -3.50 -1.87 15.28
C PHE A 388 -2.82 -1.44 16.58
N PRO A 389 -3.08 -0.22 17.07
CA PRO A 389 -2.76 0.14 18.44
C PRO A 389 -3.40 -0.84 19.45
N PRO A 390 -2.74 -1.11 20.60
CA PRO A 390 -3.22 -2.08 21.59
C PRO A 390 -4.69 -1.87 22.01
N GLU A 391 -5.14 -0.63 22.17
CA GLU A 391 -6.52 -0.29 22.53
C GLU A 391 -7.52 -0.76 21.48
N GLN A 392 -7.17 -0.62 20.20
CA GLN A 392 -8.00 -1.09 19.09
C GLN A 392 -7.97 -2.62 18.99
N ILE A 393 -6.85 -3.27 19.30
CA ILE A 393 -6.78 -4.73 19.37
C ILE A 393 -7.75 -5.23 20.45
N VAL A 394 -7.74 -4.63 21.65
CA VAL A 394 -8.68 -4.99 22.72
C VAL A 394 -10.12 -4.87 22.24
N HIS A 395 -10.50 -3.73 21.65
CA HIS A 395 -11.85 -3.52 21.13
C HIS A 395 -12.22 -4.55 20.05
N PHE A 396 -11.29 -4.84 19.14
CA PHE A 396 -11.46 -5.85 18.11
C PHE A 396 -11.67 -7.23 18.72
N LEU A 397 -10.88 -7.63 19.71
CA LEU A 397 -10.99 -8.95 20.35
C LEU A 397 -12.29 -9.09 21.16
N GLN A 398 -12.77 -8.02 21.82
CA GLN A 398 -14.03 -8.03 22.58
C GLN A 398 -15.26 -8.18 21.68
N THR A 399 -15.24 -7.55 20.51
CA THR A 399 -16.38 -7.51 19.58
C THR A 399 -16.35 -8.66 18.58
N SER A 400 -15.15 -9.16 18.26
CA SER A 400 -14.96 -10.29 17.37
C SER A 400 -15.16 -11.59 18.14
N LYS A 401 -15.89 -12.54 17.55
CA LYS A 401 -16.05 -13.90 18.10
C LYS A 401 -14.79 -14.75 17.92
N ILE A 402 -13.61 -14.20 18.15
CA ILE A 402 -12.35 -14.96 18.09
C ILE A 402 -12.36 -15.90 19.30
N ARG A 403 -12.39 -17.20 19.04
CA ARG A 403 -12.64 -18.22 20.07
C ARG A 403 -11.39 -18.59 20.86
N ASP A 404 -10.21 -18.28 20.34
CA ASP A 404 -8.93 -18.76 20.87
C ASP A 404 -8.19 -17.71 21.73
N VAL A 405 -8.89 -16.65 22.15
CA VAL A 405 -8.25 -15.63 23.00
C VAL A 405 -8.14 -16.16 24.43
N ARG A 406 -6.90 -16.32 24.92
CA ARG A 406 -6.68 -16.72 26.32
C ARG A 406 -6.53 -15.48 27.19
N LEU A 407 -7.33 -15.45 28.25
CA LEU A 407 -7.22 -14.45 29.30
C LEU A 407 -5.94 -14.69 30.12
N PRO A 408 -5.30 -13.62 30.64
CA PRO A 408 -4.14 -13.75 31.51
C PRO A 408 -4.46 -14.65 32.73
N VAL A 409 -3.79 -15.79 32.82
CA VAL A 409 -3.92 -16.70 33.97
C VAL A 409 -2.89 -16.30 35.02
N GLY A 410 -3.33 -15.90 36.22
CA GLY A 410 -2.45 -15.81 37.40
C GLY A 410 -2.37 -14.45 38.11
N THR A 411 -2.87 -13.36 37.53
CA THR A 411 -2.97 -12.06 38.22
C THR A 411 -4.31 -11.97 38.94
N ARG A 412 -4.29 -12.00 40.28
CA ARG A 412 -5.47 -11.77 41.14
C ARG A 412 -6.14 -10.43 40.74
N GLY A 413 -7.17 -10.49 39.90
CA GLY A 413 -7.93 -9.32 39.41
C GLY A 413 -7.97 -9.10 37.89
N ALA A 414 -7.20 -9.82 37.07
CA ALA A 414 -7.23 -9.64 35.62
C ALA A 414 -8.38 -10.44 34.97
N THR A 415 -9.61 -9.92 35.06
CA THR A 415 -10.81 -10.53 34.47
C THR A 415 -11.02 -10.16 33.01
N HIS A 416 -10.18 -9.28 32.44
CA HIS A 416 -10.37 -8.70 31.13
C HIS A 416 -9.03 -8.42 30.42
N ILE A 417 -9.04 -8.48 29.08
CA ILE A 417 -7.90 -8.14 28.20
C ILE A 417 -7.79 -6.62 28.12
N ASP A 418 -6.73 -6.03 28.64
CA ASP A 418 -6.51 -4.58 28.56
C ASP A 418 -5.34 -4.21 27.63
N SER A 419 -5.14 -2.90 27.42
CA SER A 419 -4.06 -2.40 26.57
C SER A 419 -2.68 -2.83 27.10
N ASN A 420 -2.49 -2.83 28.43
CA ASN A 420 -1.23 -3.22 29.05
C ASN A 420 -0.87 -4.69 28.80
N TYR A 421 -1.85 -5.59 28.94
CA TYR A 421 -1.67 -6.99 28.60
C TYR A 421 -1.31 -7.17 27.12
N MET A 422 -2.00 -6.45 26.22
CA MET A 422 -1.69 -6.49 24.79
C MET A 422 -0.27 -5.97 24.49
N GLN A 423 0.17 -4.90 25.15
CA GLN A 423 1.55 -4.41 25.04
C GLN A 423 2.55 -5.45 25.54
N GLY A 424 2.24 -6.16 26.63
CA GLY A 424 3.02 -7.30 27.13
C GLY A 424 3.17 -8.42 26.09
N LEU A 425 2.08 -8.80 25.42
CA LEU A 425 2.12 -9.79 24.34
C LEU A 425 2.95 -9.33 23.14
N ILE A 426 2.77 -8.08 22.70
CA ILE A 426 3.49 -7.51 21.56
C ILE A 426 4.99 -7.38 21.86
N SER A 427 5.35 -6.93 23.07
CA SER A 427 6.75 -6.79 23.49
C SER A 427 7.48 -8.13 23.50
N GLN A 428 6.84 -9.18 24.05
CA GLN A 428 7.42 -10.52 24.19
C GLN A 428 7.30 -11.38 22.92
N GLY A 429 6.56 -10.92 21.91
CA GLY A 429 6.28 -11.70 20.71
C GLY A 429 5.42 -12.92 21.00
N ILE A 430 4.38 -12.77 21.80
CA ILE A 430 3.41 -13.83 22.10
C ILE A 430 2.09 -13.50 21.40
N TYR A 431 1.49 -14.47 20.72
CA TYR A 431 0.22 -14.30 20.04
C TYR A 431 -0.94 -14.13 21.03
N VAL A 432 -2.12 -13.71 20.54
CA VAL A 432 -3.32 -13.46 21.37
C VAL A 432 -3.89 -14.71 22.08
N ASP A 433 -3.42 -15.89 21.70
CA ASP A 433 -3.71 -17.14 22.40
C ASP A 433 -2.87 -17.33 23.68
N GLY A 434 -1.96 -16.39 23.98
CA GLY A 434 -1.08 -16.40 25.15
C GLY A 434 -0.02 -17.51 25.14
N SER A 435 0.14 -18.26 24.05
CA SER A 435 1.04 -19.43 24.01
C SER A 435 1.89 -19.55 22.75
N THR A 436 1.38 -19.10 21.61
CA THR A 436 2.12 -19.17 20.34
C THR A 436 3.21 -18.09 20.34
N LYS A 437 4.48 -18.53 20.36
CA LYS A 437 5.63 -17.66 20.21
C LYS A 437 5.78 -17.22 18.75
N LEU A 438 5.87 -15.92 18.53
CA LEU A 438 6.09 -15.30 17.23
C LEU A 438 7.59 -15.27 16.91
N LEU A 439 7.91 -15.32 15.63
CA LEU A 439 9.27 -15.24 15.13
C LEU A 439 9.64 -13.77 14.97
N ARG A 440 10.74 -13.36 15.60
CA ARG A 440 11.25 -11.99 15.48
C ARG A 440 11.88 -11.79 14.11
N MET A 441 11.44 -10.77 13.41
CA MET A 441 11.97 -10.39 12.11
C MET A 441 12.87 -9.16 12.25
N ARG A 442 13.99 -9.14 11.54
CA ARG A 442 14.89 -7.99 11.47
C ARG A 442 15.02 -7.54 10.02
N GLN A 443 14.91 -6.24 9.79
CA GLN A 443 14.95 -5.68 8.44
C GLN A 443 16.22 -6.06 7.67
N GLU A 444 17.38 -6.07 8.33
CA GLU A 444 18.68 -6.37 7.71
C GLU A 444 18.86 -7.85 7.34
N ALA A 445 18.20 -8.75 8.07
CA ALA A 445 18.33 -10.19 7.86
C ALA A 445 17.34 -10.73 6.81
N GLU A 446 16.32 -9.95 6.46
CA GLU A 446 15.12 -10.45 5.79
C GLU A 446 14.86 -9.71 4.48
N LYS A 447 15.18 -10.34 3.34
CA LYS A 447 14.89 -9.81 1.99
C LYS A 447 13.42 -9.36 1.83
N TYR A 448 12.48 -10.11 2.42
CA TYR A 448 11.04 -9.83 2.37
C TYR A 448 10.49 -9.31 3.69
N TYR A 449 11.23 -8.45 4.40
CA TYR A 449 10.81 -7.88 5.68
C TYR A 449 9.43 -7.21 5.61
N ALA A 450 9.27 -6.18 4.77
CA ALA A 450 8.05 -5.39 4.60
C ALA A 450 7.90 -4.93 3.13
N PRO A 451 6.73 -4.40 2.72
CA PRO A 451 6.57 -3.78 1.41
C PRO A 451 7.57 -2.64 1.21
N GLU A 452 8.13 -2.50 0.00
CA GLU A 452 9.13 -1.48 -0.31
C GLU A 452 8.64 -0.05 -0.02
N VAL A 453 7.37 0.23 -0.30
CA VAL A 453 6.74 1.53 0.01
C VAL A 453 6.75 1.83 1.51
N ALA A 454 6.64 0.80 2.36
CA ALA A 454 6.75 0.98 3.80
C ALA A 454 8.18 1.35 4.19
N LEU A 455 9.16 0.65 3.62
CA LEU A 455 10.59 0.86 3.89
C LEU A 455 11.08 2.24 3.41
N SER A 456 10.66 2.68 2.22
CA SER A 456 11.03 3.99 1.68
C SER A 456 10.44 5.16 2.48
N SER A 457 9.30 4.93 3.12
CA SER A 457 8.57 5.92 3.92
C SER A 457 8.51 5.51 5.39
N GLY A 458 9.64 5.04 5.92
CA GLY A 458 9.71 4.37 7.23
C GLY A 458 9.15 5.18 8.40
N SER A 459 9.29 6.50 8.38
CA SER A 459 8.72 7.39 9.42
C SER A 459 7.19 7.39 9.45
N GLN A 460 6.55 7.27 8.29
CA GLN A 460 5.08 7.21 8.18
C GLN A 460 4.52 5.88 8.69
N TYR A 461 5.28 4.80 8.53
CA TYR A 461 4.87 3.44 8.88
C TYR A 461 5.66 2.86 10.06
N ALA A 462 6.22 3.72 10.91
CA ALA A 462 7.14 3.31 11.98
C ALA A 462 6.54 2.24 12.89
N GLN A 463 5.27 2.39 13.27
CA GLN A 463 4.53 1.41 14.10
C GLN A 463 4.25 0.06 13.43
N LEU A 464 4.32 -0.03 12.10
CA LEU A 464 4.29 -1.30 11.37
C LEU A 464 5.70 -1.92 11.25
N LEU A 465 6.75 -1.10 11.29
CA LEU A 465 8.13 -1.53 11.03
C LEU A 465 8.95 -1.78 12.28
N VAL A 466 8.60 -1.17 13.41
CA VAL A 466 9.38 -1.22 14.65
C VAL A 466 8.44 -1.52 15.82
N ASN A 467 8.90 -2.41 16.70
CA ASN A 467 8.20 -2.69 17.95
C ASN A 467 8.47 -1.58 18.96
N MET A 468 7.53 -0.65 19.13
CA MET A 468 7.65 0.44 20.11
C MET A 468 7.52 -0.01 21.56
N PHE A 469 7.08 -1.25 21.79
CA PHE A 469 6.89 -1.83 23.12
C PHE A 469 8.05 -2.71 23.54
N GLU A 470 9.09 -2.81 22.72
CA GLU A 470 10.29 -3.51 23.09
C GLU A 470 10.94 -2.78 24.27
N ILE A 471 10.90 -3.41 25.44
CA ILE A 471 11.72 -2.99 26.56
C ILE A 471 13.13 -3.43 26.19
N ASP A 472 14.06 -2.48 26.08
CA ASP A 472 15.47 -2.77 25.82
C ASP A 472 15.94 -3.88 26.76
N VAL A 473 16.13 -5.07 26.19
CA VAL A 473 16.84 -6.21 26.80
C VAL A 473 18.34 -5.91 26.93
N LEU A 474 18.74 -4.63 26.87
CA LEU A 474 20.07 -4.17 27.27
C LEU A 474 20.32 -4.31 28.77
N LYS A 475 19.32 -4.75 29.56
CA LYS A 475 19.52 -5.17 30.95
C LYS A 475 19.99 -6.62 31.10
N ASP A 476 19.78 -7.49 30.11
CA ASP A 476 20.18 -8.90 30.23
C ASP A 476 21.64 -9.14 29.80
N VAL A 477 22.36 -8.11 29.33
CA VAL A 477 23.81 -8.19 29.03
C VAL A 477 24.66 -7.69 30.22
N GLN A 478 24.05 -7.04 31.22
CA GLN A 478 24.76 -6.58 32.42
C GLN A 478 24.72 -7.54 33.61
N GLU A 479 24.03 -8.69 33.49
CA GLU A 479 23.97 -9.70 34.56
C GLU A 479 24.84 -10.95 34.29
N GLU A 480 25.62 -10.99 33.19
CA GLU A 480 26.58 -12.09 32.93
C GLU A 480 28.04 -11.74 33.31
N ASP A 481 28.29 -10.55 33.87
CA ASP A 481 29.62 -10.07 34.30
C ASP A 481 29.72 -9.84 35.83
N ASP A 482 29.10 -10.70 36.66
CA ASP A 482 29.37 -10.79 38.12
C ASP A 482 29.74 -12.22 38.57
#